data_AF-A0A2H6A097-F1
#
_entry.id   AF-A0A2H6A097-F1
#
_cell.length_a   1.000
_cell.length_b   1.000
_cell.length_c   1.000
_cell.angle_alpha   90.00
_cell.angle_beta   90.00
_cell.angle_gamma   90.00
#
_symmetry.space_group_name_H-M   'P 1'
#
loop_
_entity.id
_entity.type
_entity.pdbx_description
1 polymer ?
#
loop_
_entity_poly.entity_id
_entity_poly.type
_entity_poly.pdbx_seq_one_letter_code
_entity_poly.pdbx_strand_id
1 'polypeptide(L)'
;MNDREREEELLEEEDLEENGEELVGEEIEPGSSFGVVGFFTGLVLGALIGAGVALLVAPASGRVTRRRLRRKFQEARERVGDELDDLKSQARRELRRRQRALRRKLRRVT
;
A
#
# COMPACT_ATOMS: atom_id res chain seq x y z
N MET A 1 -51.91 34.43 -20.16
CA MET A 1 -50.64 35.13 -20.37
C MET A 1 -49.91 35.13 -19.04
N ASN A 2 -49.30 33.98 -18.70
CA ASN A 2 -48.31 33.90 -17.64
C ASN A 2 -46.97 33.82 -18.36
N ASP A 3 -46.37 34.98 -18.60
CA ASP A 3 -45.11 35.12 -19.33
C ASP A 3 -43.90 34.86 -18.43
N ARG A 4 -43.94 33.76 -17.66
CA ARG A 4 -42.82 33.33 -16.82
C ARG A 4 -42.36 31.89 -17.09
N GLU A 5 -42.93 31.23 -18.10
CA GLU A 5 -42.68 29.82 -18.41
C GLU A 5 -41.84 29.60 -19.69
N ARG A 6 -41.00 30.54 -20.16
CA ARG A 6 -40.44 30.45 -21.53
C ARG A 6 -38.97 30.74 -21.84
N GLU A 7 -38.06 31.07 -20.93
CA GLU A 7 -36.72 31.52 -21.39
C GLU A 7 -35.45 30.91 -20.78
N GLU A 8 -35.50 29.84 -19.97
CA GLU A 8 -34.23 29.19 -19.54
C GLU A 8 -34.25 27.67 -19.76
N GLU A 9 -34.69 27.31 -20.96
CA GLU A 9 -34.30 26.06 -21.59
C GLU A 9 -32.87 26.22 -22.14
N LEU A 10 -32.04 25.19 -21.92
CA LEU A 10 -31.00 24.70 -22.83
C LEU A 10 -29.57 25.28 -22.79
N LEU A 11 -28.67 24.40 -22.31
CA LEU A 11 -27.31 24.10 -22.81
C LEU A 11 -26.11 24.74 -22.10
N GLU A 12 -25.70 24.13 -21.00
CA GLU A 12 -24.27 23.88 -20.77
C GLU A 12 -24.06 22.36 -20.73
N GLU A 13 -23.60 21.84 -21.87
CA GLU A 13 -23.12 20.47 -22.04
C GLU A 13 -21.80 20.28 -21.29
N GLU A 14 -21.67 19.11 -20.68
CA GLU A 14 -20.43 18.32 -20.59
C GLU A 14 -19.14 19.03 -20.14
N ASP A 15 -19.05 19.37 -18.86
CA ASP A 15 -17.75 19.35 -18.18
C ASP A 15 -17.46 17.91 -17.72
N LEU A 16 -16.92 17.15 -18.67
CA LEU A 16 -16.09 15.98 -18.43
C LEU A 16 -14.90 16.39 -17.56
N GLU A 17 -15.02 16.23 -16.24
CA GLU A 17 -13.85 16.03 -15.40
C GLU A 17 -13.94 14.68 -14.69
N GLU A 18 -13.37 13.72 -15.41
CA GLU A 18 -12.76 12.48 -14.96
C GLU A 18 -11.89 12.70 -13.71
N ASN A 19 -12.50 12.90 -12.55
CA ASN A 19 -11.82 12.77 -11.27
C ASN A 19 -11.96 11.31 -10.82
N GLY A 20 -11.26 10.44 -11.54
CA GLY A 20 -11.02 9.07 -11.13
C GLY A 20 -10.31 9.04 -9.78
N GLU A 21 -11.02 8.54 -8.79
CA GLU A 21 -10.48 8.00 -7.55
C GLU A 21 -9.76 9.04 -6.66
N GLU A 22 -10.52 10.03 -6.22
CA GLU A 22 -10.25 10.68 -4.94
C GLU A 22 -10.43 9.63 -3.83
N LEU A 23 -9.36 8.89 -3.51
CA LEU A 23 -9.27 8.03 -2.34
C LEU A 23 -9.28 8.91 -1.09
N VAL A 24 -10.51 9.27 -0.73
CA VAL A 24 -11.09 9.70 0.54
C VAL A 24 -10.12 9.75 1.72
N GLY A 25 -9.92 10.98 2.21
CA GLY A 25 -10.39 11.41 3.54
C GLY A 25 -9.93 10.60 4.75
N GLU A 26 -9.09 11.24 5.57
CA GLU A 26 -9.40 11.38 6.98
C GLU A 26 -8.75 12.67 7.50
N GLU A 27 -9.57 13.68 7.80
CA GLU A 27 -9.15 14.82 8.63
C GLU A 27 -8.87 14.27 10.03
N ILE A 28 -7.59 14.06 10.37
CA ILE A 28 -7.23 13.57 11.71
C ILE A 28 -6.94 14.75 12.62
N GLU A 29 -7.88 15.03 13.53
CA GLU A 29 -7.69 15.98 14.63
C GLU A 29 -6.47 15.59 15.49
N PRO A 30 -5.49 16.50 15.73
CA PRO A 30 -4.27 16.18 16.42
C PRO A 30 -4.46 16.22 17.94
N GLY A 31 -5.10 15.20 18.49
CA GLY A 31 -5.15 14.94 19.93
C GLY A 31 -3.97 14.08 20.38
N SER A 32 -2.85 14.68 20.82
CA SER A 32 -1.75 14.08 21.60
C SER A 32 -0.95 12.88 21.03
N SER A 33 -1.30 12.31 19.87
CA SER A 33 -0.64 11.13 19.26
C SER A 33 0.05 11.42 17.91
N PHE A 34 0.49 12.67 17.70
CA PHE A 34 0.95 13.23 16.41
C PHE A 34 1.99 12.37 15.67
N GLY A 35 2.89 11.69 16.38
CA GLY A 35 3.95 10.88 15.76
C GLY A 35 3.50 9.54 15.19
N VAL A 36 2.64 8.80 15.89
CA VAL A 36 2.20 7.47 15.44
C VAL A 36 1.16 7.62 14.34
N VAL A 37 0.20 8.51 14.54
CA VAL A 37 -0.82 8.85 13.54
C VAL A 37 -0.17 9.35 12.25
N GLY A 38 0.77 10.31 12.36
CA GLY A 38 1.48 10.84 11.19
C GLY A 38 2.30 9.78 10.43
N PHE A 39 2.90 8.82 11.14
CA PHE A 39 3.60 7.71 10.48
C PHE A 39 2.63 6.80 9.70
N PHE A 40 1.48 6.44 10.28
CA PHE A 40 0.49 5.61 9.60
C PHE A 40 -0.11 6.32 8.38
N THR A 41 -0.45 7.60 8.51
CA THR A 41 -0.93 8.42 7.38
C THR A 41 0.12 8.51 6.28
N GLY A 42 1.38 8.79 6.62
CA GLY A 42 2.48 8.83 5.66
C GLY A 42 2.75 7.49 4.98
N LEU A 43 2.61 6.38 5.71
CA LEU A 43 2.73 5.02 5.17
C LEU A 43 1.63 4.72 4.16
N VAL A 44 0.38 5.06 4.47
CA VAL A 44 -0.76 4.85 3.57
C VAL A 44 -0.59 5.68 2.30
N LEU A 45 -0.29 6.97 2.44
CA LEU A 45 -0.07 7.86 1.29
C LEU A 45 1.12 7.40 0.43
N GLY A 46 2.24 7.05 1.05
CA GLY A 46 3.41 6.53 0.36
C GLY A 46 3.14 5.18 -0.34
N ALA A 47 2.31 4.32 0.25
CA ALA A 47 1.91 3.06 -0.35
C ALA A 47 1.03 3.26 -1.59
N LEU A 48 0.09 4.21 -1.57
CA LEU A 48 -0.74 4.54 -2.72
C LEU A 48 0.11 5.05 -3.89
N ILE A 49 0.98 6.04 -3.63
CA ILE A 49 1.89 6.59 -4.65
C ILE A 49 2.82 5.49 -5.18
N GLY A 50 3.42 4.70 -4.28
CA GLY A 50 4.29 3.59 -4.64
C GLY A 50 3.59 2.51 -5.47
N ALA A 51 2.33 2.20 -5.15
CA ALA A 51 1.51 1.25 -5.88
C ALA A 51 1.16 1.76 -7.29
N GLY A 52 0.78 3.04 -7.42
CA GLY A 52 0.54 3.66 -8.72
C GLY A 52 1.77 3.60 -9.63
N VAL A 53 2.95 3.97 -9.10
CA VAL A 53 4.21 3.86 -9.83
C VAL A 53 4.56 2.41 -10.16
N ALA A 54 4.36 1.47 -9.21
CA ALA A 54 4.62 0.06 -9.44
C ALA A 54 3.72 -0.53 -10.54
N LEU A 55 2.44 -0.15 -10.59
CA LEU A 55 1.51 -0.56 -11.66
C LEU A 55 1.90 0.02 -13.02
N LEU A 56 2.39 1.27 -13.04
CA LEU A 56 2.92 1.90 -14.25
C LEU A 56 4.19 1.19 -14.76
N VAL A 57 5.09 0.83 -13.84
CA VAL A 57 6.40 0.23 -14.14
C VAL A 57 6.31 -1.28 -14.39
N ALA A 58 5.32 -1.96 -13.83
CA ALA A 58 5.04 -3.37 -14.05
C ALA A 58 3.90 -3.52 -15.07
N PRO A 59 4.17 -3.39 -16.38
CA PRO A 59 3.17 -3.63 -17.40
C PRO A 59 2.70 -5.08 -17.30
N ALA A 60 1.37 -5.24 -17.34
CA ALA A 60 0.70 -6.53 -17.40
C ALA A 60 1.48 -7.53 -18.25
N SER A 61 2.04 -8.57 -17.62
CA SER A 61 2.96 -9.48 -18.27
C SER A 61 2.26 -10.16 -19.45
N GLY A 62 2.60 -9.74 -20.68
CA GLY A 62 2.11 -10.38 -21.90
C GLY A 62 2.43 -11.88 -21.93
N ARG A 63 1.61 -12.66 -22.65
CA ARG A 63 1.71 -14.13 -22.79
C ARG A 63 3.12 -14.64 -23.11
N VAL A 64 3.93 -13.85 -23.81
CA VAL A 64 5.33 -14.16 -24.18
C VAL A 64 6.30 -13.89 -23.02
N THR A 65 6.07 -12.83 -22.26
CA THR A 65 6.84 -12.47 -21.05
C THR A 65 6.62 -13.48 -19.93
N ARG A 66 5.43 -14.07 -19.77
CA ARG A 66 5.17 -15.10 -18.75
C ARG A 66 6.09 -16.33 -18.84
N ARG A 67 6.47 -16.76 -20.04
CA ARG A 67 7.39 -17.90 -20.24
C ARG A 67 8.85 -17.55 -19.93
N ARG A 68 9.28 -16.32 -20.23
CA ARG A 68 10.65 -15.85 -19.97
C ARG A 68 10.83 -15.39 -18.53
N LEU A 69 9.83 -14.70 -17.99
CA LEU A 69 9.78 -14.25 -16.61
C LEU A 69 9.78 -15.45 -15.67
N ARG A 70 8.97 -16.49 -15.89
CA ARG A 70 8.94 -17.66 -14.99
C ARG A 70 10.31 -18.35 -14.80
N ARG A 71 11.16 -18.39 -15.84
CA ARG A 71 12.54 -18.93 -15.71
C ARG A 71 13.44 -17.98 -14.93
N LYS A 72 13.46 -16.69 -15.31
CA LYS A 72 14.24 -15.67 -14.60
C LYS A 72 13.77 -15.47 -13.16
N PHE A 73 12.49 -15.66 -12.89
CA PHE A 73 11.86 -15.56 -11.58
C PHE A 73 12.18 -16.78 -10.72
N GLN A 74 12.34 -17.97 -11.32
CA GLN A 74 12.85 -19.13 -10.58
C GLN A 74 14.31 -18.90 -10.16
N GLU A 75 15.18 -18.46 -11.07
CA GLU A 75 16.58 -18.15 -10.74
C GLU A 75 16.70 -17.00 -9.74
N ALA A 76 15.90 -15.94 -9.92
CA ALA A 76 15.86 -14.82 -8.97
C ALA A 76 15.30 -15.26 -7.62
N ARG A 77 14.27 -16.13 -7.58
CA ARG A 77 13.71 -16.67 -6.35
C ARG A 77 14.67 -17.61 -5.64
N GLU A 78 15.49 -18.38 -6.35
CA GLU A 78 16.55 -19.17 -5.73
C GLU A 78 17.57 -18.25 -5.05
N ARG A 79 18.13 -17.28 -5.78
CA ARG A 79 19.12 -16.35 -5.21
C ARG A 79 18.58 -15.52 -4.06
N VAL A 80 17.37 -14.97 -4.22
CA VAL A 80 16.67 -14.22 -3.17
C VAL A 80 16.24 -15.15 -2.04
N GLY A 81 15.88 -16.40 -2.34
CA GLY A 81 15.49 -17.41 -1.36
C GLY A 81 16.61 -17.74 -0.41
N ASP A 82 17.83 -17.93 -0.92
CA ASP A 82 19.01 -18.19 -0.12
C ASP A 82 19.32 -17.03 0.83
N GLU A 83 19.32 -15.80 0.31
CA GLU A 83 19.58 -14.60 1.11
C GLU A 83 18.46 -14.32 2.14
N LEU A 84 17.20 -14.56 1.76
CA LEU A 84 16.06 -14.47 2.67
C LEU A 84 16.11 -15.55 3.75
N ASP A 85 16.53 -16.77 3.45
CA ASP A 85 16.64 -17.84 4.46
C ASP A 85 17.75 -17.53 5.46
N ASP A 86 18.85 -16.90 5.03
CA ASP A 86 19.88 -16.38 5.92
C ASP A 86 19.34 -15.26 6.82
N LEU A 87 18.65 -14.26 6.26
CA LEU A 87 18.00 -13.19 7.02
C LEU A 87 16.99 -13.74 8.03
N LYS A 88 16.16 -14.69 7.58
CA LYS A 88 15.16 -15.36 8.41
C LYS A 88 15.80 -16.19 9.51
N SER A 89 16.93 -16.85 9.25
CA SER A 89 17.65 -17.61 10.26
C SER A 89 18.20 -16.67 11.35
N GLN A 90 18.72 -15.50 10.98
CA GLN A 90 19.18 -14.47 11.89
C GLN A 90 18.03 -13.87 12.70
N ALA A 91 16.93 -13.50 12.03
CA ALA A 91 15.72 -13.01 12.68
C ALA A 91 15.14 -14.03 13.67
N ARG A 92 15.09 -15.31 13.29
CA ARG A 92 14.65 -16.41 14.18
C ARG A 92 15.55 -16.56 15.39
N ARG A 93 16.88 -16.45 15.23
CA ARG A 93 17.82 -16.52 16.36
C ARG A 93 17.59 -15.37 17.33
N GLU A 94 17.40 -14.16 16.82
CA GLU A 94 17.16 -12.97 17.62
C GLU A 94 15.80 -13.03 18.34
N LEU A 95 14.75 -13.43 17.64
CA LEU A 95 13.43 -13.66 18.23
C LEU A 95 13.47 -14.73 19.32
N ARG A 96 14.19 -15.86 19.11
CA ARG A 96 14.35 -16.90 20.14
C ARG A 96 15.06 -16.37 21.39
N ARG A 97 16.07 -15.51 21.23
CA ARG A 97 16.75 -14.86 22.37
C ARG A 97 15.79 -13.97 23.15
N ARG A 98 15.03 -13.13 22.45
CA ARG A 98 14.01 -12.26 23.06
C ARG A 98 12.89 -13.06 23.73
N GLN A 99 12.40 -14.12 23.10
CA GLN A 99 11.36 -14.98 23.63
C GLN A 99 11.82 -15.74 24.89
N ARG A 100 13.08 -16.17 24.94
CA ARG A 100 13.67 -16.76 26.16
C ARG A 100 13.79 -15.74 27.30
N ALA A 101 14.14 -14.48 26.99
CA ALA A 101 14.21 -13.42 27.98
C ALA A 101 12.82 -13.05 28.51
N LEU A 102 11.81 -12.98 27.63
CA LEU A 102 10.41 -12.75 28.02
C LEU A 102 9.87 -13.90 28.87
N ARG A 103 10.12 -15.16 28.48
CA ARG A 103 9.67 -16.34 29.22
C ARG A 103 10.25 -16.41 30.64
N ARG A 104 11.49 -15.92 30.84
CA ARG A 104 12.09 -15.79 32.18
C ARG A 104 11.44 -14.70 33.03
N LYS A 105 11.00 -13.60 32.42
CA LYS A 105 10.27 -12.51 33.12
C LYS A 105 8.84 -12.91 33.49
N LEU A 106 8.14 -13.60 32.58
CA LEU A 106 6.78 -14.11 32.81
C LEU A 106 6.74 -15.11 33.99
N ARG A 107 7.76 -15.96 34.14
CA ARG A 107 7.87 -16.92 35.25
C ARG A 107 8.15 -16.28 36.63
N ARG A 108 8.44 -14.97 36.69
CA ARG A 108 8.67 -14.25 37.96
C ARG A 108 7.43 -13.49 38.43
N VAL A 109 6.43 -13.32 37.56
CA VAL A 109 5.20 -12.54 37.81
C VAL A 109 3.97 -13.44 37.95
N THR A 110 4.16 -14.76 37.98
CA THR A 110 3.14 -15.76 38.30
C THR A 110 3.75 -16.74 39.29
#